data_AF-A0A1B9LHT0-F1
#
_entry.id   AF-A0A1B9LHT0-F1
#
_cell.length_a   1.000
_cell.length_b   1.000
_cell.length_c   1.000
_cell.angle_alpha   90.00
_cell.angle_beta   90.00
_cell.angle_gamma   90.00
#
_symmetry.space_group_name_H-M   'P 1'
#
loop_
_entity.id
_entity.type
_entity.pdbx_description
1 polymer ?
#
loop_
_entity_poly.entity_id
_entity_poly.type
_entity_poly.pdbx_seq_one_letter_code
_entity_poly.pdbx_strand_id
1 'polypeptide(L)'
;MKYSFYIGIIFSLFSACCYSQSFDIDEKYRGDPFFSKLDMQKLEQDCTFPLNYPELDYSKQVEVNKRCPLYYNFSSYFSNVNHLIDKKTVIYQKDDLKLELNKESYRYKEDVNEYSNGDEYTGEKLILSLIKNNEVKDKITLANKFTNETTLLSVGYRYYYFAPSGDIYTLSLIEMDDGIFPQIWMHYKIDEKNSKFNLVQIYHRGYQITYPDNLTILPNPYRDEHYKKSEFDRCLKDPYKEDCSLKYVEDVYRYYLQQLKQKTGQLAQKANTTKNLFTPLKKKRDKLCLDKNTLIGNGYLFPYLDYSELTLCEIKQLKQDINSVKKELAK
;
A
#
# COMPACT_ATOMS: atom_id res chain seq x y z
N MET A 1 -7.60 -31.16 -52.90
CA MET A 1 -7.84 -31.58 -51.50
C MET A 1 -6.53 -31.34 -50.73
N LYS A 2 -6.18 -30.21 -50.10
CA LYS A 2 -6.89 -29.12 -49.41
C LYS A 2 -7.88 -29.59 -48.35
N TYR A 3 -7.41 -30.26 -47.29
CA TYR A 3 -8.01 -30.31 -45.95
C TYR A 3 -7.10 -31.13 -45.00
N SER A 4 -5.97 -30.57 -44.55
CA SER A 4 -5.17 -31.24 -43.49
C SER A 4 -4.29 -30.30 -42.64
N PHE A 5 -4.45 -28.98 -42.75
CA PHE A 5 -3.63 -28.02 -41.98
C PHE A 5 -4.39 -27.19 -40.92
N TYR A 6 -5.66 -27.52 -40.65
CA TYR A 6 -6.50 -26.74 -39.71
C TYR A 6 -6.78 -27.40 -38.36
N ILE A 7 -6.30 -28.62 -38.10
CA ILE A 7 -6.57 -29.31 -36.82
C ILE A 7 -5.47 -29.04 -35.78
N GLY A 8 -4.26 -28.66 -36.20
CA GLY A 8 -3.15 -28.32 -35.28
C GLY A 8 -3.19 -26.90 -34.68
N ILE A 9 -4.04 -26.02 -35.19
CA ILE A 9 -4.17 -24.62 -34.70
C ILE A 9 -5.34 -24.49 -33.70
N ILE A 10 -6.31 -25.40 -33.71
CA ILE A 10 -7.46 -25.34 -32.80
C ILE A 10 -7.13 -25.89 -31.41
N PHE A 11 -6.17 -26.82 -31.29
CA PHE A 11 -5.73 -27.32 -29.97
C PHE A 11 -4.73 -26.41 -29.24
N SER A 12 -4.11 -25.47 -29.93
CA SER A 12 -3.15 -24.51 -29.34
C SER A 12 -3.81 -23.26 -28.75
N LEU A 13 -5.11 -23.03 -29.03
CA LEU A 13 -5.90 -21.94 -28.45
C LEU A 13 -6.53 -22.30 -27.10
N PHE A 14 -6.41 -23.57 -26.66
CA PHE A 14 -6.86 -24.04 -25.35
C PHE A 14 -5.70 -24.25 -24.36
N SER A 15 -4.49 -23.80 -24.68
CA SER A 15 -3.41 -23.71 -23.69
C SER A 15 -3.57 -22.45 -22.85
N ALA A 16 -4.27 -22.61 -21.73
CA ALA A 16 -4.12 -21.81 -20.51
C ALA A 16 -4.37 -20.29 -20.64
N CYS A 17 -5.58 -19.91 -21.06
CA CYS A 17 -6.27 -18.94 -20.22
C CYS A 17 -6.53 -19.66 -18.90
N CYS A 18 -5.60 -19.54 -17.94
CA CYS A 18 -5.94 -19.74 -16.54
C CYS A 18 -7.04 -18.71 -16.25
N TYR A 19 -8.29 -19.09 -16.51
CA TYR A 19 -9.45 -18.44 -15.93
C TYR A 19 -9.15 -18.45 -14.44
N SER A 20 -8.77 -17.30 -13.89
CA SER A 20 -8.82 -17.15 -12.44
C SER A 20 -10.26 -17.51 -12.09
N GLN A 21 -10.40 -18.46 -11.18
CA GLN A 21 -11.71 -18.90 -10.74
C GLN A 21 -12.46 -17.65 -10.28
N SER A 22 -13.55 -17.30 -10.96
CA SER A 22 -14.27 -16.08 -10.65
C SER A 22 -14.89 -16.23 -9.26
N PHE A 23 -14.62 -15.27 -8.38
CA PHE A 23 -15.33 -15.18 -7.12
C PHE A 23 -16.70 -14.56 -7.41
N ASP A 24 -17.73 -15.40 -7.43
CA ASP A 24 -19.11 -14.99 -7.64
C ASP A 24 -19.69 -14.38 -6.36
N ILE A 25 -19.25 -13.16 -6.08
CA ILE A 25 -19.74 -12.30 -5.01
C ILE A 25 -20.82 -11.39 -5.61
N ASP A 26 -21.97 -11.27 -4.94
CA ASP A 26 -23.05 -10.35 -5.33
C ASP A 26 -22.52 -8.90 -5.41
N GLU A 27 -22.90 -8.17 -6.46
CA GLU A 27 -22.45 -6.80 -6.74
C GLU A 27 -22.62 -5.86 -5.54
N LYS A 28 -23.68 -6.05 -4.74
CA LYS A 28 -23.92 -5.21 -3.56
C LYS A 28 -22.84 -5.32 -2.49
N TYR A 29 -22.05 -6.40 -2.48
CA TYR A 29 -20.92 -6.58 -1.57
C TYR A 29 -19.57 -6.23 -2.21
N ARG A 30 -19.51 -5.97 -3.52
CA ARG A 30 -18.25 -5.77 -4.24
C ARG A 30 -17.58 -4.44 -3.95
N GLY A 31 -18.34 -3.41 -3.58
CA GLY A 31 -17.79 -2.09 -3.42
C GLY A 31 -17.47 -1.38 -4.75
N ASP A 32 -16.64 -0.34 -4.72
CA ASP A 32 -16.43 0.52 -5.90
C ASP A 32 -15.14 0.21 -6.70
N PRO A 33 -15.23 -0.09 -8.01
CA PRO A 33 -14.06 -0.41 -8.83
C PRO A 33 -13.00 0.69 -8.92
N PHE A 34 -13.32 1.94 -8.58
CA PHE A 34 -12.37 3.05 -8.44
C PHE A 34 -11.12 2.64 -7.64
N PHE A 35 -11.30 1.88 -6.56
CA PHE A 35 -10.19 1.48 -5.68
C PHE A 35 -9.23 0.44 -6.30
N SER A 36 -9.55 -0.15 -7.45
CA SER A 36 -8.65 -1.11 -8.13
C SER A 36 -7.51 -0.47 -8.91
N LYS A 37 -7.66 0.81 -9.28
CA LYS A 37 -6.74 1.53 -10.17
C LYS A 37 -6.53 2.95 -9.67
N LEU A 38 -5.82 3.08 -8.55
CA LEU A 38 -5.48 4.38 -7.97
C LEU A 38 -4.05 4.78 -8.30
N ASP A 39 -3.90 6.01 -8.77
CA ASP A 39 -2.65 6.75 -8.65
C ASP A 39 -2.68 7.52 -7.33
N MET A 40 -2.01 6.97 -6.31
CA MET A 40 -2.04 7.54 -4.98
C MET A 40 -1.32 8.89 -4.87
N GLN A 41 -0.27 9.13 -5.68
CA GLN A 41 0.39 10.44 -5.69
C GLN A 41 -0.55 11.51 -6.21
N LYS A 42 -1.23 11.20 -7.32
CA LYS A 42 -2.23 12.10 -7.89
C LYS A 42 -3.40 12.30 -6.91
N LEU A 43 -3.86 11.23 -6.26
CA LEU A 43 -4.95 11.30 -5.29
C LEU A 43 -4.62 12.19 -4.09
N GLU A 44 -3.41 12.05 -3.53
CA GLU A 44 -2.92 12.92 -2.44
C GLU A 44 -2.90 14.40 -2.87
N GLN A 45 -2.41 14.69 -4.08
CA GLN A 45 -2.38 16.05 -4.62
C GLN A 45 -3.76 16.63 -4.89
N ASP A 46 -4.65 15.84 -5.50
CA ASP A 46 -5.99 16.28 -5.89
C ASP A 46 -6.92 16.47 -4.67
N CYS A 47 -6.64 15.81 -3.54
CA CYS A 47 -7.47 15.83 -2.33
C CYS A 47 -6.96 16.71 -1.18
N THR A 48 -5.74 17.24 -1.27
CA THR A 48 -5.20 18.21 -0.30
C THR A 48 -5.64 19.62 -0.67
N PHE A 49 -6.22 20.38 0.26
CA PHE A 49 -6.59 21.76 -0.01
C PHE A 49 -5.36 22.67 -0.04
N PRO A 50 -5.34 23.70 -0.91
CA PRO A 50 -4.29 24.71 -0.87
C PRO A 50 -4.36 25.50 0.45
N LEU A 51 -3.21 26.01 0.93
CA LEU A 51 -3.13 26.74 2.21
C LEU A 51 -4.09 27.93 2.31
N ASN A 52 -4.38 28.59 1.18
CA ASN A 52 -5.31 29.72 1.11
C ASN A 52 -6.77 29.32 0.85
N TYR A 53 -7.12 28.02 0.90
CA TYR A 53 -8.49 27.54 0.66
C TYR A 53 -9.58 28.28 1.45
N PRO A 54 -9.40 28.58 2.76
CA PRO A 54 -10.40 29.32 3.54
C PRO A 54 -10.64 30.75 3.03
N GLU A 55 -9.67 31.33 2.31
CA GLU A 55 -9.71 32.69 1.78
C GLU A 55 -10.28 32.76 0.35
N LEU A 56 -10.47 31.62 -0.30
CA LEU A 56 -11.03 31.53 -1.65
C LEU A 56 -12.51 31.87 -1.66
N ASP A 57 -12.97 32.52 -2.72
CA ASP A 57 -14.40 32.65 -3.00
C ASP A 57 -15.06 31.27 -3.20
N TYR A 58 -16.37 31.21 -3.02
CA TYR A 58 -17.14 29.97 -3.13
C TYR A 58 -16.94 29.27 -4.48
N SER A 59 -16.90 30.02 -5.59
CA SER A 59 -16.69 29.42 -6.91
C SER A 59 -15.36 28.68 -7.01
N LYS A 60 -14.28 29.27 -6.49
CA LYS A 60 -12.95 28.63 -6.44
C LYS A 60 -12.90 27.46 -5.47
N GLN A 61 -13.55 27.54 -4.31
CA GLN A 61 -13.66 26.41 -3.39
C GLN A 61 -14.34 25.22 -4.06
N VAL A 62 -15.43 25.43 -4.80
CA VAL A 62 -16.10 24.39 -5.59
C VAL A 62 -15.17 23.79 -6.65
N GLU A 63 -14.35 24.60 -7.32
CA GLU A 63 -13.36 24.09 -8.28
C GLU A 63 -12.25 23.26 -7.61
N VAL A 64 -11.79 23.66 -6.43
CA VAL A 64 -10.84 22.87 -5.64
C VAL A 64 -11.47 21.54 -5.22
N ASN A 65 -12.68 21.54 -4.69
CA ASN A 65 -13.36 20.33 -4.22
C ASN A 65 -13.60 19.31 -5.34
N LYS A 66 -13.84 19.78 -6.58
CA LYS A 66 -14.02 18.92 -7.76
C LYS A 66 -12.75 18.17 -8.17
N ARG A 67 -11.57 18.58 -7.71
CA ARG A 67 -10.31 17.87 -8.00
C ARG A 67 -10.29 16.53 -7.29
N CYS A 68 -10.75 16.49 -6.05
CA CYS A 68 -10.74 15.29 -5.24
C CYS A 68 -11.86 14.33 -5.66
N PRO A 69 -11.55 13.17 -6.26
CA PRO A 69 -12.58 12.20 -6.64
C PRO A 69 -13.29 11.57 -5.44
N LEU A 70 -12.74 11.72 -4.23
CA LEU A 70 -13.28 11.14 -3.00
C LEU A 70 -14.41 11.98 -2.37
N TYR A 71 -14.39 13.29 -2.60
CA TYR A 71 -15.20 14.26 -1.85
C TYR A 71 -16.71 14.08 -2.05
N TYR A 72 -17.16 13.95 -3.31
CA TYR A 72 -18.59 13.85 -3.63
C TYR A 72 -19.11 12.42 -3.77
N ASN A 73 -18.24 11.45 -4.03
CA ASN A 73 -18.65 10.13 -4.50
C ASN A 73 -18.80 9.08 -3.39
N PHE A 74 -18.20 9.30 -2.21
CA PHE A 74 -18.04 8.22 -1.22
C PHE A 74 -18.50 8.55 0.21
N SER A 75 -19.09 9.72 0.46
CA SER A 75 -19.52 10.12 1.81
C SER A 75 -20.54 9.16 2.46
N SER A 76 -21.38 8.49 1.66
CA SER A 76 -22.36 7.48 2.12
C SER A 76 -21.89 6.04 1.96
N TYR A 77 -20.68 5.83 1.40
CA TYR A 77 -20.20 4.51 0.98
C TYR A 77 -20.19 3.50 2.12
N PHE A 78 -19.58 3.86 3.26
CA PHE A 78 -19.48 2.97 4.40
C PHE A 78 -20.87 2.65 4.97
N SER A 79 -21.73 3.65 5.15
CA SER A 79 -23.09 3.45 5.67
C SER A 79 -23.88 2.47 4.82
N ASN A 80 -23.82 2.61 3.48
CA ASN A 80 -24.54 1.73 2.57
C ASN A 80 -24.12 0.27 2.73
N VAL A 81 -22.83 -0.02 2.75
CA VAL A 81 -22.35 -1.40 2.92
C VAL A 81 -22.64 -1.91 4.34
N ASN A 82 -22.43 -1.07 5.36
CA ASN A 82 -22.65 -1.42 6.75
C ASN A 82 -24.12 -1.77 7.04
N HIS A 83 -25.09 -1.15 6.36
CA HIS A 83 -26.51 -1.50 6.47
C HIS A 83 -26.87 -2.84 5.80
N LEU A 84 -26.07 -3.31 4.83
CA LEU A 84 -26.28 -4.63 4.22
C LEU A 84 -25.82 -5.78 5.12
N ILE A 85 -25.04 -5.48 6.17
CA ILE A 85 -24.42 -6.46 7.07
C ILE A 85 -25.00 -6.30 8.47
N ASP A 86 -25.86 -7.24 8.88
CA ASP A 86 -26.48 -7.20 10.20
C ASP A 86 -25.45 -7.51 11.30
N LYS A 87 -24.97 -8.76 11.34
CA LYS A 87 -23.87 -9.18 12.23
C LYS A 87 -22.83 -10.02 11.49
N LYS A 88 -23.29 -11.05 10.79
CA LYS A 88 -22.46 -11.94 9.97
C LYS A 88 -23.18 -12.24 8.66
N THR A 89 -22.45 -12.18 7.55
CA THR A 89 -23.01 -12.45 6.22
C THR A 89 -22.00 -13.24 5.41
N VAL A 90 -22.39 -14.42 4.93
CA VAL A 90 -21.58 -15.19 3.96
C VAL A 90 -21.80 -14.58 2.57
N ILE A 91 -20.73 -14.07 1.96
CA ILE A 91 -20.78 -13.39 0.67
C ILE A 91 -20.26 -14.25 -0.50
N TYR A 92 -19.63 -15.38 -0.18
CA TYR A 92 -19.17 -16.38 -1.14
C TYR A 92 -19.05 -17.73 -0.43
N GLN A 93 -19.46 -18.79 -1.12
CA GLN A 93 -19.28 -20.16 -0.66
C GLN A 93 -19.07 -21.09 -1.84
N LYS A 94 -17.99 -21.87 -1.79
CA LYS A 94 -17.72 -22.96 -2.72
C LYS A 94 -16.97 -24.06 -1.99
N ASP A 95 -17.48 -25.29 -2.09
CA ASP A 95 -16.93 -26.45 -1.38
C ASP A 95 -16.77 -26.17 0.14
N ASP A 96 -15.57 -26.33 0.68
CA ASP A 96 -15.25 -26.06 2.09
C ASP A 96 -14.81 -24.61 2.36
N LEU A 97 -14.69 -23.77 1.32
CA LEU A 97 -14.22 -22.39 1.39
C LEU A 97 -15.40 -21.39 1.47
N LYS A 98 -15.34 -20.46 2.42
CA LYS A 98 -16.32 -19.37 2.58
C LYS A 98 -15.63 -18.04 2.80
N LEU A 99 -16.23 -16.98 2.28
CA LEU A 99 -15.93 -15.61 2.69
C LEU A 99 -17.10 -15.09 3.54
N GLU A 100 -16.81 -14.66 4.76
CA GLU A 100 -17.79 -14.11 5.69
C GLU A 100 -17.41 -12.68 6.06
N LEU A 101 -18.37 -11.76 5.95
CA LEU A 101 -18.27 -10.41 6.51
C LEU A 101 -18.83 -10.41 7.94
N ASN A 102 -18.07 -9.84 8.86
CA ASN A 102 -18.48 -9.63 10.25
C ASN A 102 -18.41 -8.14 10.59
N LYS A 103 -19.47 -7.63 11.22
CA LYS A 103 -19.55 -6.25 11.69
C LYS A 103 -19.12 -6.17 13.16
N GLU A 104 -18.17 -5.28 13.45
CA GLU A 104 -17.67 -5.02 14.81
C GLU A 104 -17.66 -3.52 15.09
N SER A 105 -18.26 -3.10 16.20
CA SER A 105 -18.04 -1.76 16.76
C SER A 105 -16.83 -1.78 17.68
N TYR A 106 -16.10 -0.67 17.75
CA TYR A 106 -14.94 -0.53 18.62
C TYR A 106 -14.86 0.84 19.24
N ARG A 107 -14.23 0.88 20.42
CA ARG A 107 -13.76 2.10 21.08
C ARG A 107 -12.29 1.90 21.40
N TYR A 108 -11.48 2.85 20.99
CA TYR A 108 -10.04 2.88 21.21
C TYR A 108 -9.70 4.16 21.96
N LYS A 109 -8.79 4.07 22.92
CA LYS A 109 -8.23 5.22 23.61
C LYS A 109 -6.73 5.16 23.40
N GLU A 110 -6.19 6.22 22.81
CA GLU A 110 -4.75 6.35 22.63
C GLU A 110 -4.07 6.55 23.99
N ASP A 111 -2.84 6.04 24.11
CA ASP A 111 -2.02 6.30 25.30
C ASP A 111 -1.61 7.77 25.35
N VAL A 112 -1.67 8.35 26.54
CA VAL A 112 -1.26 9.74 26.77
C VAL A 112 0.24 9.87 26.47
N ASN A 113 0.58 10.82 25.61
CA ASN A 113 1.96 11.19 25.29
C ASN A 113 2.09 12.70 25.07
N GLU A 114 3.30 13.19 24.76
CA GLU A 114 3.57 14.62 24.60
C GLU A 114 2.67 15.32 23.56
N TYR A 115 2.12 14.57 22.60
CA TYR A 115 1.33 15.08 21.48
C TYR A 115 -0.15 14.71 21.55
N SER A 116 -0.56 13.83 22.47
CA SER A 116 -1.93 13.32 22.60
C SER A 116 -2.33 13.23 24.06
N ASN A 117 -3.44 13.89 24.41
CA ASN A 117 -4.01 13.82 25.76
C ASN A 117 -4.88 12.56 25.95
N GLY A 118 -4.57 11.49 25.21
CA GLY A 118 -5.30 10.23 25.24
C GLY A 118 -6.60 10.30 24.45
N ASP A 119 -6.48 10.60 23.16
CA ASP A 119 -7.61 10.73 22.25
C ASP A 119 -8.46 9.47 22.20
N GLU A 120 -9.78 9.66 22.24
CA GLU A 120 -10.74 8.58 22.16
C GLU A 120 -11.32 8.51 20.75
N TYR A 121 -11.36 7.30 20.21
CA TYR A 121 -11.89 7.02 18.90
C TYR A 121 -13.00 6.00 19.02
N THR A 122 -14.15 6.27 18.39
CA THR A 122 -15.20 5.27 18.24
C THR A 122 -15.44 4.99 16.77
N GLY A 123 -15.84 3.76 16.46
CA GLY A 123 -16.05 3.38 15.08
C GLY A 123 -16.69 2.02 14.89
N GLU A 124 -16.90 1.71 13.63
CA GLU A 124 -17.38 0.42 13.15
C GLU A 124 -16.42 -0.09 12.08
N LYS A 125 -16.23 -1.41 12.02
CA LYS A 125 -15.41 -2.07 11.00
C LYS A 125 -16.11 -3.31 10.47
N LEU A 126 -15.86 -3.57 9.20
CA LEU A 126 -16.21 -4.81 8.52
C LEU A 126 -14.95 -5.67 8.40
N ILE A 127 -14.98 -6.83 9.03
CA ILE A 127 -13.92 -7.83 8.94
C ILE A 127 -14.32 -8.87 7.90
N LEU A 128 -13.45 -9.07 6.91
CA LEU A 128 -13.57 -10.19 5.98
C LEU A 128 -12.79 -11.37 6.55
N SER A 129 -13.48 -12.49 6.76
CA SER A 129 -12.90 -13.74 7.21
C SER A 129 -12.85 -14.75 6.07
N LEU A 130 -11.70 -15.39 5.89
CA LEU A 130 -11.52 -16.56 5.05
C LEU A 130 -11.71 -17.81 5.90
N ILE A 131 -12.78 -18.56 5.63
CA ILE A 131 -13.16 -19.74 6.40
C ILE A 131 -12.93 -20.97 5.53
N LYS A 132 -12.24 -21.97 6.07
CA LYS A 132 -12.06 -23.27 5.41
C LYS A 132 -12.34 -24.40 6.39
N ASN A 133 -13.15 -25.37 6.00
CA ASN A 133 -13.61 -26.45 6.89
C ASN A 133 -14.26 -25.91 8.18
N ASN A 134 -15.07 -24.86 8.05
CA ASN A 134 -15.74 -24.14 9.15
C ASN A 134 -14.80 -23.50 10.21
N GLU A 135 -13.50 -23.40 9.93
CA GLU A 135 -12.55 -22.67 10.77
C GLU A 135 -12.11 -21.38 10.09
N VAL A 136 -12.02 -20.29 10.84
CA VAL A 136 -11.43 -19.03 10.36
C VAL A 136 -9.93 -19.25 10.18
N LYS A 137 -9.44 -19.19 8.93
CA LYS A 137 -8.03 -19.37 8.60
C LYS A 137 -7.28 -18.05 8.54
N ASP A 138 -7.95 -17.00 8.08
CA ASP A 138 -7.36 -15.67 7.97
C ASP A 138 -8.44 -14.58 8.02
N LYS A 139 -8.03 -13.35 8.32
CA LYS A 139 -8.92 -12.19 8.36
C LYS A 139 -8.21 -10.90 7.97
N ILE A 140 -8.95 -10.02 7.30
CA ILE A 140 -8.52 -8.63 7.05
C ILE A 140 -9.63 -7.66 7.46
N THR A 141 -9.25 -6.47 7.94
CA THR A 141 -10.19 -5.35 8.01
C THR A 141 -10.45 -4.86 6.60
N LEU A 142 -11.67 -5.05 6.12
CA LEU A 142 -12.07 -4.70 4.76
C LEU A 142 -12.45 -3.23 4.67
N ALA A 143 -13.26 -2.77 5.62
CA ALA A 143 -13.74 -1.40 5.70
C ALA A 143 -13.82 -0.95 7.16
N ASN A 144 -13.68 0.34 7.43
CA ASN A 144 -14.01 0.93 8.72
C ASN A 144 -14.40 2.40 8.57
N LYS A 145 -15.10 2.90 9.59
CA LYS A 145 -15.31 4.32 9.84
C LYS A 145 -15.05 4.59 11.31
N PHE A 146 -14.35 5.67 11.62
CA PHE A 146 -14.19 6.13 12.99
C PHE A 146 -14.10 7.64 13.10
N THR A 147 -14.43 8.14 14.27
CA THR A 147 -14.35 9.57 14.61
C THR A 147 -13.45 9.74 15.82
N ASN A 148 -12.66 10.82 15.85
CA ASN A 148 -11.99 11.26 17.07
C ASN A 148 -13.03 11.95 17.96
N GLU A 149 -13.46 11.29 19.04
CA GLU A 149 -14.47 11.80 19.99
C GLU A 149 -13.94 12.93 20.88
N THR A 150 -12.62 13.06 21.01
CA THR A 150 -12.01 14.10 21.85
C THR A 150 -12.04 15.45 21.14
N THR A 151 -11.58 15.48 19.88
CA THR A 151 -11.45 16.73 19.12
C THR A 151 -12.58 16.96 18.13
N LEU A 152 -13.22 15.89 17.65
CA LEU A 152 -14.20 15.90 16.55
C LEU A 152 -13.68 16.51 15.25
N LEU A 153 -12.35 16.66 15.11
CA LEU A 153 -11.69 17.32 13.98
C LEU A 153 -11.34 16.35 12.83
N SER A 154 -11.53 15.05 13.03
CA SER A 154 -11.16 14.06 12.01
C SER A 154 -12.09 12.86 11.98
N VAL A 155 -12.35 12.39 10.76
CA VAL A 155 -13.08 11.15 10.50
C VAL A 155 -12.21 10.27 9.60
N GLY A 156 -11.95 9.05 10.07
CA GLY A 156 -11.22 8.06 9.30
C GLY A 156 -12.16 7.12 8.55
N TYR A 157 -11.78 6.77 7.32
CA TYR A 157 -12.51 5.80 6.51
C TYR A 157 -11.55 4.77 5.92
N ARG A 158 -12.05 3.56 5.71
CA ARG A 158 -11.46 2.57 4.80
C ARG A 158 -12.52 2.06 3.85
N TYR A 159 -12.26 2.28 2.56
CA TYR A 159 -13.07 1.78 1.46
C TYR A 159 -12.42 0.57 0.82
N TYR A 160 -13.18 -0.16 0.01
CA TYR A 160 -12.71 -1.41 -0.59
C TYR A 160 -13.33 -1.72 -1.94
N TYR A 161 -12.74 -2.68 -2.65
CA TYR A 161 -13.33 -3.30 -3.83
C TYR A 161 -12.95 -4.78 -3.93
N PHE A 162 -13.92 -5.65 -4.23
CA PHE A 162 -13.72 -7.04 -4.64
C PHE A 162 -13.88 -7.17 -6.15
N ALA A 163 -12.76 -7.39 -6.84
CA ALA A 163 -12.79 -7.71 -8.25
C ALA A 163 -13.37 -9.11 -8.50
N PRO A 164 -14.00 -9.35 -9.67
CA PRO A 164 -14.45 -10.69 -10.07
C PRO A 164 -13.35 -11.76 -10.05
N SER A 165 -12.08 -11.35 -10.19
CA SER A 165 -10.91 -12.22 -10.12
C SER A 165 -10.59 -12.74 -8.71
N GLY A 166 -11.18 -12.17 -7.66
CA GLY A 166 -10.80 -12.43 -6.27
C GLY A 166 -9.74 -11.50 -5.71
N ASP A 167 -9.29 -10.51 -6.49
CA ASP A 167 -8.44 -9.43 -5.99
C ASP A 167 -9.25 -8.51 -5.08
N ILE A 168 -8.65 -8.11 -3.97
CA ILE A 168 -9.27 -7.25 -2.96
C ILE A 168 -8.42 -5.99 -2.82
N TYR A 169 -9.04 -4.84 -3.02
CA TYR A 169 -8.37 -3.54 -2.87
C TYR A 169 -8.96 -2.82 -1.68
N THR A 170 -8.13 -2.14 -0.90
CA THR A 170 -8.59 -1.27 0.18
C THR A 170 -7.85 0.05 0.18
N LEU A 171 -8.56 1.15 0.45
CA LEU A 171 -8.00 2.49 0.62
C LEU A 171 -8.41 3.04 1.98
N SER A 172 -7.43 3.33 2.83
CA SER A 172 -7.63 4.08 4.08
C SER A 172 -7.37 5.57 3.86
N LEU A 173 -8.15 6.43 4.49
CA LEU A 173 -8.01 7.89 4.44
C LEU A 173 -8.49 8.55 5.72
N ILE A 174 -8.06 9.80 5.94
CA ILE A 174 -8.57 10.68 7.00
C ILE A 174 -9.13 11.93 6.34
N GLU A 175 -10.32 12.34 6.74
CA GLU A 175 -10.93 13.61 6.40
C GLU A 175 -10.72 14.60 7.56
N MET A 176 -10.24 15.79 7.24
CA MET A 176 -9.99 16.91 8.17
C MET A 176 -10.40 18.23 7.49
N ASP A 177 -10.33 19.34 8.22
CA ASP A 177 -10.72 20.67 7.72
C ASP A 177 -9.90 21.13 6.49
N ASP A 178 -8.67 20.64 6.35
CA ASP A 178 -7.73 20.93 5.27
C ASP A 178 -7.75 19.89 4.12
N GLY A 179 -8.73 18.97 4.14
CA GLY A 179 -9.04 18.11 3.00
C GLY A 179 -9.12 16.62 3.34
N ILE A 180 -8.95 15.79 2.30
CA ILE A 180 -8.97 14.33 2.42
C ILE A 180 -7.56 13.82 2.20
N PHE A 181 -7.04 13.06 3.15
CA PHE A 181 -5.68 12.55 3.18
C PHE A 181 -5.67 11.03 3.04
N PRO A 182 -5.46 10.50 1.81
CA PRO A 182 -5.19 9.09 1.62
C PRO A 182 -4.01 8.65 2.50
N GLN A 183 -4.19 7.59 3.28
CA GLN A 183 -3.15 7.04 4.13
C GLN A 183 -2.48 5.86 3.44
N ILE A 184 -3.21 4.76 3.22
CA ILE A 184 -2.64 3.52 2.71
C ILE A 184 -3.60 2.85 1.72
N TRP A 185 -3.05 2.44 0.58
CA TRP A 185 -3.73 1.58 -0.37
C TRP A 185 -3.09 0.19 -0.35
N MET A 186 -3.92 -0.84 -0.35
CA MET A 186 -3.46 -2.23 -0.27
C MET A 186 -4.22 -3.09 -1.28
N HIS A 187 -3.51 -4.04 -1.86
CA HIS A 187 -4.05 -5.02 -2.81
C HIS A 187 -3.71 -6.42 -2.31
N TYR A 188 -4.74 -7.22 -2.08
CA TYR A 188 -4.66 -8.60 -1.64
C TYR A 188 -5.17 -9.56 -2.71
N LYS A 189 -4.64 -10.79 -2.69
CA LYS A 189 -5.17 -11.94 -3.41
C LYS A 189 -5.59 -13.02 -2.44
N ILE A 190 -6.67 -13.72 -2.76
CA ILE A 190 -7.08 -14.91 -2.01
C ILE A 190 -6.23 -16.09 -2.48
N ASP A 191 -5.47 -16.68 -1.56
CA ASP A 191 -4.74 -17.92 -1.77
C ASP A 191 -5.57 -19.08 -1.25
N GLU A 192 -6.39 -19.69 -2.13
CA GLU A 192 -7.27 -20.80 -1.77
C GLU A 192 -6.49 -22.02 -1.25
N LYS A 193 -5.27 -22.23 -1.75
CA LYS A 193 -4.42 -23.38 -1.39
C LYS A 193 -3.93 -23.24 0.04
N ASN A 194 -3.39 -22.08 0.40
CA ASN A 194 -2.86 -21.82 1.73
C ASN A 194 -3.89 -21.23 2.71
N SER A 195 -5.10 -20.92 2.21
CA SER A 195 -6.19 -20.31 2.96
C SER A 195 -5.78 -18.99 3.63
N LYS A 196 -5.20 -18.08 2.85
CA LYS A 196 -4.75 -16.76 3.32
C LYS A 196 -5.11 -15.63 2.37
N PHE A 197 -5.19 -14.42 2.90
CA PHE A 197 -5.16 -13.19 2.12
C PHE A 197 -3.72 -12.76 1.91
N ASN A 198 -3.17 -13.03 0.73
CA ASN A 198 -1.81 -12.65 0.38
C ASN A 198 -1.78 -11.17 -0.01
N LEU A 199 -1.10 -10.35 0.78
CA LEU A 199 -0.82 -8.97 0.41
C LEU A 199 0.16 -8.93 -0.77
N VAL A 200 -0.27 -8.33 -1.87
CA VAL A 200 0.48 -8.28 -3.13
C VAL A 200 1.12 -6.92 -3.32
N GLN A 201 0.39 -5.84 -3.02
CA GLN A 201 0.90 -4.48 -3.19
C GLN A 201 0.46 -3.56 -2.06
N ILE A 202 1.32 -2.59 -1.77
CA ILE A 202 1.05 -1.51 -0.83
C ILE A 202 1.50 -0.20 -1.46
N TYR A 203 0.70 0.84 -1.27
CA TYR A 203 1.16 2.22 -1.37
C TYR A 203 0.92 2.92 -0.03
N HIS A 204 1.96 3.50 0.56
CA HIS A 204 1.86 4.24 1.83
C HIS A 204 2.90 5.36 1.85
N ARG A 205 2.46 6.63 1.85
CA ARG A 205 3.32 7.84 1.94
C ARG A 205 4.60 7.80 1.08
N GLY A 206 4.45 7.52 -0.22
CA GLY A 206 5.58 7.45 -1.15
C GLY A 206 6.34 6.13 -1.18
N TYR A 207 6.00 5.15 -0.34
CA TYR A 207 6.50 3.78 -0.42
C TYR A 207 5.56 2.97 -1.31
N GLN A 208 6.11 2.43 -2.40
CA GLN A 208 5.43 1.51 -3.31
C GLN A 208 6.06 0.13 -3.20
N ILE A 209 5.28 -0.83 -2.73
CA ILE A 209 5.71 -2.22 -2.55
C ILE A 209 4.91 -3.10 -3.51
N THR A 210 5.60 -3.97 -4.23
CA THR A 210 5.00 -5.12 -4.91
C THR A 210 5.78 -6.36 -4.46
N TYR A 211 5.12 -7.20 -3.68
CA TYR A 211 5.74 -8.40 -3.12
C TYR A 211 6.05 -9.43 -4.22
N PRO A 212 7.12 -10.24 -4.04
CA PRO A 212 8.02 -10.22 -2.88
C PRO A 212 9.24 -9.31 -3.06
N ASP A 213 9.50 -8.72 -4.23
CA ASP A 213 10.85 -8.29 -4.61
C ASP A 213 10.97 -6.88 -5.20
N ASN A 214 9.97 -6.01 -5.00
CA ASN A 214 10.01 -4.66 -5.52
C ASN A 214 9.56 -3.62 -4.48
N LEU A 215 10.52 -2.78 -4.07
CA LEU A 215 10.30 -1.61 -3.24
C LEU A 215 10.76 -0.34 -3.99
N THR A 216 9.90 0.67 -4.05
CA THR A 216 10.26 2.01 -4.53
C THR A 216 9.92 3.04 -3.47
N ILE A 217 10.89 3.88 -3.12
CA ILE A 217 10.71 5.00 -2.20
C ILE A 217 10.77 6.29 -3.02
N LEU A 218 9.61 6.90 -3.21
CA LEU A 218 9.43 8.11 -4.00
C LEU A 218 10.03 9.33 -3.28
N PRO A 219 10.62 10.29 -4.02
CA PRO A 219 11.15 11.51 -3.43
C PRO A 219 10.03 12.31 -2.77
N ASN A 220 10.31 12.87 -1.59
CA ASN A 220 9.42 13.83 -0.96
C ASN A 220 9.45 15.15 -1.78
N PRO A 221 8.33 15.62 -2.35
CA PRO A 221 8.30 16.84 -3.14
C PRO A 221 8.63 18.10 -2.31
N TYR A 222 8.42 18.07 -0.99
CA TYR A 222 8.70 19.17 -0.06
C TYR A 222 10.10 19.11 0.56
N ARG A 223 11.00 18.29 0.00
CA ARG A 223 12.34 18.05 0.56
C ARG A 223 13.18 19.33 0.65
N ASP A 224 13.17 20.13 -0.40
CA ASP A 224 14.14 21.22 -0.57
C ASP A 224 13.91 22.38 0.40
N GLU A 225 12.66 22.59 0.85
CA GLU A 225 12.28 23.66 1.79
C GLU A 225 12.88 23.47 3.19
N HIS A 226 13.28 22.24 3.54
CA HIS A 226 13.75 21.88 4.89
C HIS A 226 15.03 21.04 4.89
N TYR A 227 15.79 21.04 3.79
CA TYR A 227 17.02 20.27 3.66
C TYR A 227 18.17 20.95 4.40
N LYS A 228 18.78 20.24 5.35
CA LYS A 228 20.04 20.65 5.98
C LYS A 228 21.14 19.67 5.68
N LYS A 229 22.17 20.14 4.98
CA LYS A 229 23.34 19.33 4.63
C LYS A 229 24.03 18.72 5.86
N SER A 230 24.14 19.45 6.96
CA SER A 230 24.75 18.95 8.20
C SER A 230 24.00 17.76 8.80
N GLU A 231 22.65 17.78 8.76
CA GLU A 231 21.82 16.68 9.23
C GLU A 231 21.93 15.47 8.30
N PHE A 232 21.95 15.69 6.98
CA PHE A 232 22.23 14.64 5.99
C PHE A 232 23.61 14.01 6.20
N ASP A 233 24.68 14.81 6.31
CA ASP A 233 26.06 14.32 6.49
C ASP A 233 26.22 13.52 7.78
N ARG A 234 25.47 13.88 8.83
CA ARG A 234 25.40 13.12 10.09
C ARG A 234 24.72 11.76 9.87
N CYS A 235 23.54 11.73 9.25
CA CYS A 235 22.81 10.49 8.99
C CYS A 235 23.51 9.59 7.97
N LEU A 236 24.30 10.17 7.07
CA LEU A 236 25.12 9.42 6.14
C LEU A 236 26.20 8.60 6.85
N LYS A 237 26.79 9.15 7.93
CA LYS A 237 27.77 8.43 8.76
C LYS A 237 27.10 7.28 9.51
N ASP A 238 25.97 7.55 10.15
CA ASP A 238 25.22 6.57 10.91
C ASP A 238 23.70 6.82 10.81
N PRO A 239 22.98 6.06 9.95
CA PRO A 239 21.55 6.23 9.77
C PRO A 239 20.72 5.63 10.92
N TYR A 240 21.35 4.90 11.85
CA TYR A 240 20.66 4.27 12.98
C TYR A 240 20.58 5.17 14.21
N LYS A 241 21.16 6.37 14.16
CA LYS A 241 21.05 7.32 15.28
C LYS A 241 19.62 7.81 15.43
N GLU A 242 19.18 7.91 16.68
CA GLU A 242 17.83 8.36 17.04
C GLU A 242 17.49 9.76 16.52
N ASP A 243 18.50 10.61 16.29
CA ASP A 243 18.33 11.97 15.76
C ASP A 243 18.18 12.04 14.23
N CYS A 244 18.21 10.89 13.54
CA CYS A 244 17.96 10.81 12.11
C CYS A 244 16.47 10.64 11.81
N SER A 245 15.81 11.77 11.59
CA SER A 245 14.43 11.77 11.08
C SER A 245 14.29 10.96 9.79
N LEU A 246 13.13 10.33 9.60
CA LEU A 246 12.84 9.44 8.47
C LEU A 246 13.20 10.06 7.10
N LYS A 247 12.95 11.37 6.92
CA LYS A 247 13.31 12.09 5.69
C LYS A 247 14.80 11.97 5.33
N TYR A 248 15.70 12.03 6.30
CA TYR A 248 17.14 11.88 6.04
C TYR A 248 17.54 10.42 5.85
N VAL A 249 16.85 9.49 6.51
CA VAL A 249 17.05 8.06 6.28
C VAL A 249 16.72 7.72 4.82
N GLU A 250 15.61 8.22 4.29
CA GLU A 250 15.25 8.04 2.88
C GLU A 250 16.25 8.71 1.91
N ASP A 251 16.79 9.87 2.28
CA ASP A 251 17.82 10.54 1.48
C ASP A 251 19.13 9.75 1.45
N VAL A 252 19.52 9.16 2.58
CA VAL A 252 20.69 8.26 2.66
C VAL A 252 20.45 7.01 1.82
N TYR A 253 19.24 6.44 1.84
CA TYR A 253 18.84 5.35 0.93
C TYR A 253 19.04 5.76 -0.54
N ARG A 254 18.48 6.91 -0.96
CA ARG A 254 18.58 7.41 -2.34
C ARG A 254 20.03 7.64 -2.75
N TYR A 255 20.85 8.19 -1.85
CA TYR A 255 22.28 8.39 -2.07
C TYR A 255 23.02 7.07 -2.36
N TYR A 256 22.82 6.04 -1.53
CA TYR A 256 23.47 4.74 -1.77
C TYR A 256 22.89 4.00 -2.98
N LEU A 257 21.59 4.13 -3.25
CA LEU A 257 20.97 3.55 -4.45
C LEU A 257 21.58 4.12 -5.72
N GLN A 258 21.78 5.44 -5.79
CA GLN A 258 22.44 6.10 -6.91
C GLN A 258 23.89 5.64 -7.08
N GLN A 259 24.65 5.51 -5.98
CA GLN A 259 26.01 4.98 -6.03
C GLN A 259 26.07 3.56 -6.58
N LEU A 260 25.17 2.67 -6.14
CA LEU A 260 25.13 1.30 -6.65
C LEU A 260 24.81 1.29 -8.15
N LYS A 261 23.84 2.10 -8.60
CA LYS A 261 23.49 2.23 -10.02
C LYS A 261 24.68 2.71 -10.87
N GLN A 262 25.43 3.70 -10.39
CA GLN A 262 26.64 4.19 -11.07
C GLN A 262 27.72 3.11 -11.16
N LYS A 263 28.01 2.42 -10.05
CA LYS A 263 29.08 1.40 -9.99
C LYS A 263 28.78 0.16 -10.80
N THR A 264 27.52 -0.29 -10.79
CA THR A 264 27.08 -1.39 -11.65
C THR A 264 27.17 -1.02 -13.12
N GLY A 265 26.89 0.24 -13.48
CA GLY A 265 27.15 0.78 -14.82
C GLY A 265 28.63 0.75 -15.20
N GLN A 266 29.51 1.22 -14.31
CA GLN A 266 30.97 1.15 -14.51
C GLN A 266 31.46 -0.29 -14.69
N LEU A 267 30.93 -1.24 -13.91
CA LEU A 267 31.31 -2.65 -13.99
C LEU A 267 30.86 -3.26 -15.32
N ALA A 268 29.65 -2.95 -15.79
CA ALA A 268 29.17 -3.38 -17.09
C ALA A 268 30.05 -2.85 -18.23
N GLN A 269 30.48 -1.58 -18.14
CA GLN A 269 31.42 -0.99 -19.10
C GLN A 269 32.78 -1.70 -19.08
N LYS A 270 33.36 -1.95 -17.89
CA LYS A 270 34.64 -2.67 -17.75
C LYS A 270 34.57 -4.08 -18.34
N ALA A 271 33.45 -4.78 -18.13
CA ALA A 271 33.21 -6.12 -18.65
C ALA A 271 32.74 -6.15 -20.12
N ASN A 272 32.64 -4.99 -20.79
CA ASN A 272 32.12 -4.83 -22.14
C ASN A 272 30.78 -5.57 -22.37
N THR A 273 29.84 -5.41 -21.43
CA THR A 273 28.52 -6.06 -21.48
C THR A 273 27.39 -5.03 -21.45
N THR A 274 26.31 -5.33 -22.16
CA THR A 274 25.05 -4.58 -22.12
C THR A 274 24.09 -5.10 -21.04
N LYS A 275 24.48 -6.15 -20.29
CA LYS A 275 23.65 -6.75 -19.26
C LYS A 275 23.40 -5.76 -18.12
N ASN A 276 22.14 -5.60 -17.74
CA ASN A 276 21.76 -4.82 -16.55
C ASN A 276 22.17 -5.58 -15.27
N LEU A 277 23.23 -5.11 -14.62
CA LEU A 277 23.75 -5.67 -13.37
C LEU A 277 23.02 -5.12 -12.12
N PHE A 278 22.32 -3.99 -12.24
CA PHE A 278 21.65 -3.34 -11.12
C PHE A 278 20.34 -4.03 -10.73
N THR A 279 19.48 -4.32 -11.70
CA THR A 279 18.12 -4.85 -11.45
C THR A 279 18.13 -6.18 -10.67
N PRO A 280 18.99 -7.17 -10.98
CA PRO A 280 19.05 -8.40 -10.20
C PRO A 280 19.48 -8.17 -8.74
N LEU A 281 20.44 -7.26 -8.50
CA LEU A 281 20.86 -6.90 -7.14
C LEU A 281 19.72 -6.22 -6.38
N LYS A 282 19.02 -5.28 -7.02
CA LYS A 282 17.83 -4.62 -6.47
C LYS A 282 16.77 -5.65 -6.06
N LYS A 283 16.32 -6.51 -6.97
CA LYS A 283 15.30 -7.53 -6.67
C LYS A 283 15.70 -8.43 -5.50
N LYS A 284 16.95 -8.89 -5.48
CA LYS A 284 17.46 -9.73 -4.38
C LYS A 284 17.43 -9.00 -3.04
N ARG A 285 17.86 -7.73 -3.02
CA ARG A 285 17.88 -6.89 -1.82
C ARG A 285 16.47 -6.58 -1.33
N ASP A 286 15.62 -6.09 -2.22
CA ASP A 286 14.24 -5.75 -1.91
C ASP A 286 13.54 -6.97 -1.32
N LYS A 287 13.70 -8.15 -1.94
CA LYS A 287 13.17 -9.41 -1.39
C LYS A 287 13.66 -9.71 0.02
N LEU A 288 14.96 -9.60 0.27
CA LEU A 288 15.53 -9.82 1.60
C LEU A 288 14.90 -8.89 2.65
N CYS A 289 14.67 -7.63 2.30
CA CYS A 289 14.13 -6.64 3.23
C CYS A 289 12.60 -6.74 3.37
N LEU A 290 11.89 -7.20 2.34
CA LEU A 290 10.44 -7.41 2.33
C LEU A 290 10.01 -8.75 2.96
N ASP A 291 10.87 -9.78 2.95
CA ASP A 291 10.60 -11.10 3.56
C ASP A 291 10.52 -11.05 5.11
N LYS A 292 10.69 -9.88 5.73
CA LYS A 292 10.49 -9.68 7.17
C LYS A 292 8.99 -9.67 7.50
N ASN A 293 8.55 -10.69 8.26
CA ASN A 293 7.14 -10.98 8.57
C ASN A 293 6.35 -9.89 9.32
N THR A 294 6.95 -8.76 9.70
CA THR A 294 6.35 -7.76 10.59
C THR A 294 6.28 -6.35 10.01
N LEU A 295 6.49 -6.18 8.70
CA LEU A 295 6.50 -4.83 8.09
C LEU A 295 5.15 -4.10 8.18
N ILE A 296 4.04 -4.83 8.19
CA ILE A 296 2.71 -4.25 8.37
C ILE A 296 2.24 -4.51 9.79
N GLY A 297 2.22 -3.47 10.61
CA GLY A 297 1.60 -3.48 11.92
C GLY A 297 0.09 -3.30 11.80
N ASN A 298 -0.67 -4.04 12.61
CA ASN A 298 -2.09 -3.77 12.81
C ASN A 298 -2.22 -2.59 13.77
N GLY A 299 -2.08 -1.36 13.26
CA GLY A 299 -2.42 -0.18 14.04
C GLY A 299 -3.90 -0.20 14.42
N TYR A 300 -4.24 0.46 15.52
CA TYR A 300 -5.58 0.43 16.10
C TYR A 300 -6.65 1.01 15.16
N LEU A 301 -6.28 2.03 14.37
CA LEU A 301 -7.17 2.75 13.45
C LEU A 301 -6.92 2.38 11.98
N PHE A 302 -5.65 2.27 11.60
CA PHE A 302 -5.21 1.85 10.26
C PHE A 302 -3.99 0.92 10.36
N PRO A 303 -3.76 0.06 9.34
CA PRO A 303 -2.47 -0.60 9.19
C PRO A 303 -1.37 0.45 9.00
N TYR A 304 -0.19 0.21 9.57
CA TYR A 304 0.98 1.05 9.34
C TYR A 304 2.14 0.21 8.79
N LEU A 305 2.97 0.84 7.95
CA LEU A 305 4.20 0.24 7.42
C LEU A 305 5.37 0.71 8.29
N ASP A 306 6.21 -0.20 8.77
CA ASP A 306 7.46 0.17 9.43
C ASP A 306 8.49 0.65 8.42
N TYR A 307 8.36 1.92 8.04
CA TYR A 307 9.24 2.59 7.07
C TYR A 307 10.69 2.61 7.51
N SER A 308 10.92 2.79 8.81
CA SER A 308 12.27 2.95 9.35
C SER A 308 13.03 1.65 9.24
N GLU A 309 12.44 0.54 9.72
CA GLU A 309 13.10 -0.77 9.65
C GLU A 309 13.33 -1.20 8.20
N LEU A 310 12.35 -0.96 7.32
CA LEU A 310 12.45 -1.29 5.90
C LEU A 310 13.58 -0.51 5.22
N THR A 311 13.62 0.81 5.41
CA THR A 311 14.62 1.68 4.77
C THR A 311 16.03 1.44 5.31
N LEU A 312 16.15 1.19 6.62
CA LEU A 312 17.43 0.85 7.24
C LEU A 312 17.96 -0.51 6.75
N CYS A 313 17.08 -1.50 6.56
CA CYS A 313 17.45 -2.76 5.91
C CYS A 313 18.02 -2.51 4.52
N GLU A 314 17.32 -1.74 3.68
CA GLU A 314 17.77 -1.40 2.34
C GLU A 314 19.15 -0.71 2.35
N ILE A 315 19.36 0.28 3.22
CA ILE A 315 20.65 0.98 3.34
C ILE A 315 21.77 0.01 3.72
N LYS A 316 21.53 -0.90 4.67
CA LYS A 316 22.51 -1.91 5.09
C LYS A 316 22.95 -2.77 3.91
N GLN A 317 21.99 -3.26 3.14
CA GLN A 317 22.26 -4.13 2.00
C GLN A 317 22.89 -3.36 0.82
N LEU A 318 22.47 -2.13 0.56
CA LEU A 318 23.10 -1.27 -0.44
C LEU A 318 24.60 -1.06 -0.17
N LYS A 319 24.98 -0.82 1.10
CA LYS A 319 26.39 -0.73 1.50
C LYS A 319 27.17 -2.02 1.17
N GLN A 320 26.56 -3.18 1.39
CA GLN A 320 27.17 -4.49 1.08
C GLN A 320 27.31 -4.70 -0.43
N ASP A 321 26.25 -4.44 -1.21
CA ASP A 321 26.24 -4.53 -2.67
C ASP A 321 27.31 -3.62 -3.29
N ILE A 322 27.40 -2.37 -2.83
CA ILE A 322 28.41 -1.39 -3.28
C ILE A 322 29.83 -1.93 -3.04
N ASN A 323 30.09 -2.48 -1.86
CA ASN A 323 31.40 -3.02 -1.52
C ASN A 323 31.75 -4.25 -2.37
N SER A 324 30.78 -5.12 -2.66
CA SER A 324 30.97 -6.25 -3.56
C SER A 324 31.30 -5.79 -4.98
N VAL A 325 30.52 -4.86 -5.54
CA VAL A 325 30.76 -4.32 -6.89
C VAL A 325 32.10 -3.59 -6.98
N LYS A 326 32.52 -2.85 -5.92
CA LYS A 326 33.85 -2.23 -5.85
C LYS A 326 34.98 -3.25 -5.92
N LYS A 327 34.86 -4.39 -5.24
CA LYS A 327 35.87 -5.47 -5.30
C LYS A 327 35.99 -6.05 -6.69
N GLU A 328 34.87 -6.28 -7.38
CA GLU A 328 34.88 -6.76 -8.76
C GLU A 328 35.46 -5.72 -9.73
N LEU A 329 35.18 -4.44 -9.54
CA LEU A 329 35.79 -3.37 -10.33
C LEU A 329 37.31 -3.27 -10.18
N ALA A 330 37.86 -3.68 -9.04
CA ALA A 330 39.28 -3.66 -8.75
C ALA A 330 40.06 -4.88 -9.30
N LYS A 331 39.36 -5.95 -9.69
CA LYS A 331 39.93 -7.06 -10.47
C LYS A 331 39.92 -6.67 -11.93
#